data_AF-A2ELY9-F1
#
_entry.id   AF-A2ELY9-F1
#
_cell.length_a   1.000
_cell.length_b   1.000
_cell.length_c   1.000
_cell.angle_alpha   90.00
_cell.angle_beta   90.00
_cell.angle_gamma   90.00
#
_symmetry.space_group_name_H-M   'P 1'
#
loop_
_entity.id
_entity.type
_entity.pdbx_description
1 polymer ?
#
loop_
_entity_poly.entity_id
_entity_poly.type
_entity_poly.pdbx_seq_one_letter_code
_entity_poly.pdbx_strand_id
1 'polypeptide(L)'
;MHYNLGAEQFLFSQLTKDSSEFNFWIPGEVAEHFLERAKNPCKISQELFNKYVTASPGYRYHIRKAIFYSYMGLNYETDRKNKKQMEQLEAFNQAVAMVVARHMTVIDTLGHKFAYITDINDVKMVEGWKDLFDIMGSDYSHFRKGKFHKLGEILTSMYGCLNSEIRDGKYPDTGLQIPSPQEFLDFMNNEKTEQKPPDEDTL
;
A
#
# COMPACT_ATOMS: atom_id res chain seq x y z
N MET A 1 -5.82 -17.33 28.54
CA MET A 1 -6.04 -17.58 27.10
C MET A 1 -4.72 -18.05 26.51
N HIS A 2 -4.59 -19.35 26.24
CA HIS A 2 -3.42 -19.90 25.56
C HIS A 2 -3.63 -19.72 24.05
N TYR A 3 -2.86 -18.83 23.42
CA TYR A 3 -2.82 -18.70 21.96
C TYR A 3 -2.19 -19.97 21.38
N ASN A 4 -2.94 -20.68 20.54
CA ASN A 4 -2.50 -21.93 19.95
C ASN A 4 -1.65 -21.66 18.70
N LEU A 5 -0.44 -21.13 18.93
CA LEU A 5 0.56 -20.77 17.92
C LEU A 5 0.89 -21.92 16.94
N GLY A 6 0.70 -23.17 17.35
CA GLY A 6 1.05 -24.35 16.55
C GLY A 6 0.09 -24.65 15.39
N ALA A 7 -1.20 -24.35 15.53
CA ALA A 7 -2.18 -24.58 14.47
C ALA A 7 -2.06 -23.53 13.35
N GLU A 8 -1.81 -22.27 13.72
CA GLU A 8 -1.54 -21.18 12.77
C GLU A 8 -0.25 -21.46 12.00
N GLN A 9 0.86 -21.82 12.68
CA GLN A 9 2.12 -22.18 12.02
C GLN A 9 1.99 -23.39 11.08
N PHE A 10 1.18 -24.39 11.44
CA PHE A 10 0.96 -25.57 10.60
C PHE A 10 0.19 -25.23 9.32
N LEU A 11 -0.91 -24.46 9.42
CA LEU A 11 -1.65 -23.96 8.25
C LEU A 11 -0.77 -23.05 7.38
N PHE A 12 0.07 -22.23 8.02
CA PHE A 12 1.06 -21.37 7.36
C PHE A 12 2.03 -22.15 6.48
N SER A 13 2.50 -23.31 6.96
CA SER A 13 3.44 -24.17 6.24
C SER A 13 2.81 -24.90 5.04
N GLN A 14 1.48 -25.01 4.99
CA GLN A 14 0.77 -25.63 3.87
C GLN A 14 0.45 -24.63 2.75
N LEU A 15 0.25 -23.35 3.08
CA LEU A 15 -0.05 -22.29 2.10
C LEU A 15 1.16 -21.87 1.25
N THR A 16 2.38 -22.08 1.74
CA THR A 16 3.62 -21.60 1.10
C THR A 16 4.27 -22.60 0.13
N LYS A 17 3.68 -23.79 -0.07
CA LYS A 17 4.33 -24.86 -0.84
C LYS A 17 4.27 -24.73 -2.37
N ASP A 18 3.38 -23.88 -2.92
CA ASP A 18 3.16 -23.81 -4.38
C ASP A 18 3.37 -22.41 -5.02
N SER A 19 3.79 -21.38 -4.26
CA SER A 19 4.14 -20.08 -4.84
C SER A 19 5.63 -19.80 -4.68
N SER A 20 6.33 -19.60 -5.79
CA SER A 20 7.70 -19.05 -5.83
C SER A 20 7.78 -17.58 -5.38
N GLU A 21 6.91 -17.11 -4.49
CA GLU A 21 6.61 -15.68 -4.30
C GLU A 21 6.80 -15.26 -2.84
N PHE A 22 7.58 -14.21 -2.62
CA PHE A 22 7.69 -13.55 -1.33
C PHE A 22 6.32 -12.95 -0.98
N ASN A 23 5.71 -13.42 0.11
CA ASN A 23 4.44 -12.89 0.61
C ASN A 23 4.68 -12.06 1.87
N PHE A 24 4.10 -10.86 1.93
CA PHE A 24 4.13 -10.02 3.13
C PHE A 24 2.77 -10.00 3.81
N TRP A 25 2.67 -10.69 4.95
CA TRP A 25 1.41 -10.87 5.67
C TRP A 25 0.97 -9.61 6.41
N ILE A 26 -0.33 -9.32 6.34
CA ILE A 26 -0.98 -8.20 6.99
C ILE A 26 -1.90 -8.73 8.10
N PRO A 27 -1.79 -8.23 9.34
CA PRO A 27 -2.73 -8.56 10.41
C PRO A 27 -4.18 -8.22 10.03
N GLY A 28 -5.13 -9.08 10.42
CA GLY A 28 -6.54 -8.95 10.02
C GLY A 28 -7.15 -7.57 10.31
N GLU A 29 -6.88 -6.98 11.48
CA GLU A 29 -7.39 -5.65 11.84
C GLU A 29 -6.84 -4.52 10.94
N VAL A 30 -5.61 -4.66 10.44
CA VAL A 30 -5.00 -3.71 9.50
C VAL A 30 -5.60 -3.90 8.11
N ALA A 31 -5.80 -5.15 7.68
CA ALA A 31 -6.44 -5.48 6.42
C ALA A 31 -7.89 -4.94 6.35
N GLU A 32 -8.68 -5.20 7.39
CA GLU A 32 -10.06 -4.68 7.52
C GLU A 32 -10.09 -3.16 7.49
N HIS A 33 -9.15 -2.51 8.19
CA HIS A 33 -9.04 -1.06 8.19
C HIS A 33 -8.77 -0.50 6.79
N PHE A 34 -7.83 -1.08 6.03
CA PHE A 34 -7.55 -0.64 4.67
C PHE A 34 -8.73 -0.91 3.72
N LEU A 35 -9.38 -2.07 3.80
CA LEU A 35 -10.57 -2.38 3.01
C LEU A 35 -11.70 -1.40 3.28
N GLU A 36 -11.94 -1.05 4.55
CA GLU A 36 -12.98 -0.09 4.92
C GLU A 36 -12.66 1.31 4.39
N ARG A 37 -11.41 1.76 4.56
CA ARG A 37 -10.96 3.07 4.10
C ARG A 37 -10.99 3.21 2.57
N ALA A 38 -10.72 2.14 1.84
CA ALA A 38 -10.74 2.13 0.38
C ALA A 38 -12.15 2.28 -0.22
N LYS A 39 -13.22 2.10 0.58
CA LYS A 39 -14.60 2.29 0.11
C LYS A 39 -14.90 3.78 -0.09
N ASN A 40 -15.78 4.07 -1.05
CA ASN A 40 -16.30 5.41 -1.33
C ASN A 40 -15.20 6.49 -1.40
N PRO A 41 -14.25 6.35 -2.33
CA PRO A 41 -13.12 7.26 -2.42
C PRO A 41 -13.55 8.69 -2.77
N CYS A 42 -12.91 9.67 -2.12
CA CYS A 42 -13.04 11.06 -2.52
C CYS A 42 -12.40 11.29 -3.90
N LYS A 43 -12.77 12.39 -4.56
CA LYS A 43 -12.30 12.69 -5.93
C LYS A 43 -10.76 12.65 -6.04
N ILE A 44 -10.06 13.27 -5.09
CA ILE A 44 -8.59 13.36 -5.10
C ILE A 44 -7.96 11.97 -4.92
N SER A 45 -8.47 11.14 -4.00
CA SER A 45 -7.91 9.80 -3.77
C SER A 45 -8.15 8.89 -4.97
N GLN A 46 -9.32 9.00 -5.61
CA GLN A 46 -9.64 8.27 -6.83
C GLN A 46 -8.74 8.66 -8.00
N GLU A 47 -8.46 9.96 -8.21
CA GLU A 47 -7.58 10.43 -9.29
C GLU A 47 -6.15 9.89 -9.13
N LEU A 48 -5.60 9.95 -7.91
CA LEU A 48 -4.28 9.38 -7.60
C LEU A 48 -4.26 7.86 -7.81
N PHE A 49 -5.30 7.16 -7.35
CA PHE A 49 -5.41 5.71 -7.51
C PHE A 49 -5.56 5.30 -8.98
N ASN A 50 -6.32 6.04 -9.78
CA ASN A 50 -6.49 5.78 -11.21
C ASN A 50 -5.16 5.85 -11.95
N LYS A 51 -4.32 6.85 -11.64
CA LYS A 51 -2.96 6.95 -12.17
C LYS A 51 -2.10 5.77 -11.76
N TYR A 52 -2.25 5.30 -10.51
CA TYR A 52 -1.50 4.14 -10.01
C TYR A 52 -1.87 2.83 -10.73
N VAL A 53 -3.15 2.55 -10.93
CA VAL A 53 -3.56 1.26 -11.51
C VAL A 53 -3.19 1.12 -12.99
N THR A 54 -3.21 2.22 -13.75
CA THR A 54 -2.84 2.25 -15.17
C THR A 54 -1.33 2.35 -15.41
N ALA A 55 -0.56 2.73 -14.39
CA ALA A 55 0.90 2.80 -14.45
C ALA A 55 1.56 1.42 -14.54
N SER A 56 2.69 1.34 -15.25
CA SER A 56 3.58 0.18 -15.20
C SER A 56 4.36 0.14 -13.87
N PRO A 57 4.99 -0.99 -13.48
CA PRO A 57 5.61 -1.14 -12.17
C PRO A 57 6.60 -0.04 -11.78
N GLY A 58 7.48 0.39 -12.69
CA GLY A 58 8.44 1.47 -12.43
C GLY A 58 7.78 2.81 -12.11
N TYR A 59 6.67 3.14 -12.79
CA TYR A 59 5.87 4.33 -12.46
C TYR A 59 5.11 4.16 -11.14
N ARG A 60 4.58 2.96 -10.84
CA ARG A 60 3.93 2.67 -9.55
C ARG A 60 4.87 2.85 -8.37
N TYR A 61 6.16 2.57 -8.52
CA TYR A 61 7.19 2.91 -7.54
C TYR A 61 7.23 4.42 -7.29
N HIS A 62 7.39 5.23 -8.34
CA HIS A 62 7.41 6.70 -8.20
C HIS A 62 6.10 7.28 -7.65
N ILE A 63 4.95 6.75 -8.04
CA ILE A 63 3.65 7.20 -7.50
C ILE A 63 3.60 6.94 -5.99
N ARG A 64 4.05 5.77 -5.51
CA ARG A 64 4.13 5.49 -4.07
C ARG A 64 5.09 6.43 -3.35
N LYS A 65 6.27 6.69 -3.93
CA LYS A 65 7.22 7.67 -3.39
C LYS A 65 6.63 9.08 -3.34
N ALA A 66 5.92 9.51 -4.38
CA ALA A 66 5.26 10.80 -4.43
C ALA A 66 4.17 10.90 -3.35
N ILE A 67 3.30 9.88 -3.23
CA ILE A 67 2.30 9.79 -2.16
C ILE A 67 2.98 9.88 -0.79
N PHE A 68 4.05 9.13 -0.56
CA PHE A 68 4.81 9.16 0.68
C PHE A 68 5.33 10.56 1.01
N TYR A 69 6.07 11.21 0.11
CA TYR A 69 6.66 12.52 0.37
C TYR A 69 5.60 13.61 0.53
N SER A 70 4.54 13.58 -0.29
CA SER A 70 3.43 14.54 -0.16
C SER A 70 2.66 14.35 1.15
N TYR A 71 2.37 13.11 1.53
CA TYR A 71 1.70 12.82 2.79
C TYR A 71 2.61 13.18 3.98
N MET A 72 3.91 12.87 3.92
CA MET A 72 4.86 13.26 4.96
C MET A 72 4.89 14.78 5.18
N GLY A 73 5.06 15.56 4.11
CA GLY A 73 5.02 17.03 4.20
C GLY A 73 3.72 17.54 4.81
N LEU A 74 2.58 17.09 4.27
CA LEU A 74 1.27 17.48 4.78
C LEU A 74 1.06 17.07 6.24
N ASN A 75 1.44 15.85 6.65
CA ASN A 75 1.20 15.33 7.98
C ASN A 75 1.91 16.17 9.05
N TYR A 76 3.15 16.59 8.80
CA TYR A 76 3.90 17.37 9.79
C TYR A 76 3.56 18.86 9.79
N GLU A 77 3.04 19.39 8.69
CA GLU A 77 2.69 20.81 8.56
C GLU A 77 1.21 21.11 8.83
N THR A 78 0.33 20.11 8.79
CA THR A 78 -1.13 20.29 8.94
C THR A 78 -1.51 20.79 10.33
N ASP A 79 -2.22 21.92 10.38
CA ASP A 79 -3.03 22.30 11.52
C ASP A 79 -4.25 21.37 11.60
N ARG A 80 -4.22 20.47 12.58
CA ARG A 80 -5.26 19.45 12.78
C ARG A 80 -6.61 20.03 13.21
N LYS A 81 -6.68 21.31 13.56
CA LYS A 81 -7.94 22.03 13.78
C LYS A 81 -8.51 22.61 12.48
N ASN A 82 -7.72 22.68 11.41
CA ASN A 82 -8.14 23.17 10.11
C ASN A 82 -8.79 22.04 9.29
N LYS A 83 -10.10 22.15 9.09
CA LYS A 83 -10.89 21.16 8.37
C LYS A 83 -10.40 20.91 6.94
N LYS A 84 -10.02 21.96 6.19
CA LYS A 84 -9.59 21.84 4.79
C LYS A 84 -8.25 21.10 4.66
N GLN A 85 -7.31 21.36 5.56
CA GLN A 85 -6.03 20.65 5.56
C GLN A 85 -6.22 19.19 5.99
N MET A 86 -7.09 18.93 6.96
CA MET A 86 -7.45 17.56 7.35
C MET A 86 -8.11 16.79 6.20
N GLU A 87 -9.00 17.41 5.42
CA GLU A 87 -9.61 16.77 4.24
C GLU A 87 -8.56 16.36 3.20
N GLN A 88 -7.53 17.18 2.98
CA GLN A 88 -6.41 16.84 2.11
C GLN A 88 -5.60 15.66 2.67
N LEU A 89 -5.27 15.69 3.95
CA LEU A 89 -4.57 14.59 4.64
C LEU A 89 -5.35 13.27 4.53
N GLU A 90 -6.67 13.33 4.74
CA GLU A 90 -7.56 12.19 4.61
C GLU A 90 -7.62 11.64 3.18
N ALA A 91 -7.52 12.49 2.15
CA ALA A 91 -7.45 12.05 0.76
C ALA A 91 -6.18 11.22 0.48
N PHE A 92 -5.02 11.64 0.98
CA PHE A 92 -3.78 10.86 0.88
C PHE A 92 -3.87 9.55 1.66
N ASN A 93 -4.39 9.60 2.89
CA ASN A 93 -4.62 8.41 3.70
C ASN A 93 -5.51 7.38 2.97
N GLN A 94 -6.57 7.85 2.33
CA GLN A 94 -7.47 7.01 1.55
C GLN A 94 -6.80 6.47 0.28
N ALA A 95 -6.00 7.28 -0.42
CA ALA A 95 -5.24 6.82 -1.59
C ALA A 95 -4.27 5.68 -1.23
N VAL A 96 -3.57 5.78 -0.09
CA VAL A 96 -2.73 4.69 0.43
C VAL A 96 -3.58 3.43 0.69
N ALA A 97 -4.74 3.59 1.32
CA ALA A 97 -5.63 2.46 1.58
C ALA A 97 -6.10 1.76 0.30
N MET A 98 -6.41 2.52 -0.75
CA MET A 98 -6.78 1.97 -2.06
C MET A 98 -5.62 1.21 -2.71
N VAL A 99 -4.39 1.75 -2.65
CA VAL A 99 -3.18 1.08 -3.15
C VAL A 99 -2.94 -0.23 -2.41
N VAL A 100 -3.00 -0.22 -1.07
CA VAL A 100 -2.84 -1.42 -0.25
C VAL A 100 -3.93 -2.44 -0.59
N ALA A 101 -5.20 -2.05 -0.60
CA ALA A 101 -6.33 -2.93 -0.89
C ALA A 101 -6.23 -3.55 -2.29
N ARG A 102 -5.72 -2.84 -3.29
CA ARG A 102 -5.54 -3.34 -4.67
C ARG A 102 -4.55 -4.51 -4.77
N HIS A 103 -3.55 -4.53 -3.89
CA HIS A 103 -2.48 -5.53 -3.88
C HIS A 103 -2.64 -6.58 -2.77
N MET A 104 -3.68 -6.44 -1.95
CA MET A 104 -3.99 -7.36 -0.89
C MET A 104 -4.79 -8.55 -1.41
N THR A 105 -4.27 -9.75 -1.17
CA THR A 105 -5.03 -10.99 -1.32
C THR A 105 -5.53 -11.42 0.04
N VAL A 106 -6.82 -11.78 0.11
CA VAL A 106 -7.44 -12.35 1.29
C VAL A 106 -7.78 -13.80 0.99
N ILE A 107 -7.26 -14.72 1.80
CA ILE A 107 -7.55 -16.14 1.76
C ILE A 107 -8.41 -16.52 2.96
N ASP A 108 -9.44 -17.32 2.73
CA ASP A 108 -10.25 -17.92 3.78
C ASP A 108 -9.87 -19.39 3.89
N THR A 109 -9.45 -19.82 5.08
CA THR A 109 -9.07 -21.20 5.34
C THR A 109 -9.67 -21.62 6.67
N LEU A 110 -10.58 -22.59 6.64
CA LEU A 110 -11.25 -23.15 7.81
C LEU A 110 -11.93 -22.07 8.70
N GLY A 111 -12.46 -21.01 8.07
CA GLY A 111 -13.12 -19.90 8.79
C GLY A 111 -12.16 -18.86 9.35
N HIS A 112 -10.86 -19.00 9.11
CA HIS A 112 -9.86 -17.98 9.41
C HIS A 112 -9.46 -17.24 8.14
N LYS A 113 -9.50 -15.90 8.21
CA LYS A 113 -9.08 -15.03 7.11
C LYS A 113 -7.65 -14.58 7.31
N PHE A 114 -6.82 -14.78 6.30
CA PHE A 114 -5.47 -14.24 6.25
C PHE A 114 -5.35 -13.27 5.08
N ALA A 115 -4.56 -12.21 5.28
CA ALA A 115 -4.33 -11.19 4.26
C ALA A 115 -2.83 -11.03 4.01
N TYR A 116 -2.43 -10.83 2.76
CA TYR A 116 -1.04 -10.55 2.40
C TYR A 116 -0.94 -9.67 1.16
N ILE A 117 0.19 -8.98 0.99
CA ILE A 117 0.53 -8.23 -0.21
C ILE A 117 1.22 -9.15 -1.22
N THR A 118 0.78 -9.09 -2.46
CA THR A 118 1.25 -9.92 -3.58
C THR A 118 2.39 -9.31 -4.39
N ASP A 119 2.60 -7.99 -4.31
CA ASP A 119 3.58 -7.26 -5.13
C ASP A 119 4.88 -6.98 -4.34
N ILE A 120 5.56 -8.06 -3.91
CA ILE A 120 6.79 -8.06 -3.10
C ILE A 120 7.89 -8.85 -3.85
N ASN A 121 8.15 -8.53 -5.11
CA ASN A 121 9.06 -9.31 -5.98
C ASN A 121 10.42 -8.64 -6.25
N ASP A 122 10.56 -7.35 -5.98
CA ASP A 122 11.77 -6.54 -6.20
C ASP A 122 12.01 -5.60 -5.02
N VAL A 123 13.27 -5.39 -4.65
CA VAL A 123 13.66 -4.54 -3.51
C VAL A 123 13.04 -3.13 -3.57
N LYS A 124 12.91 -2.52 -4.74
CA LYS A 124 12.33 -1.18 -4.92
C LYS A 124 10.82 -1.22 -4.68
N MET A 125 10.14 -2.30 -5.07
CA MET A 125 8.72 -2.50 -4.74
C MET A 125 8.53 -2.59 -3.23
N VAL A 126 9.40 -3.32 -2.53
CA VAL A 126 9.37 -3.46 -1.07
C VAL A 126 9.67 -2.15 -0.36
N GLU A 127 10.64 -1.37 -0.85
CA GLU A 127 10.91 -0.01 -0.35
C GLU A 127 9.68 0.89 -0.43
N GLY A 128 8.94 0.82 -1.55
CA GLY A 128 7.67 1.53 -1.68
C GLY A 128 6.63 1.12 -0.62
N TRP A 129 6.51 -0.17 -0.31
CA TRP A 129 5.62 -0.64 0.76
C TRP A 129 6.07 -0.22 2.15
N LYS A 130 7.37 -0.32 2.43
CA LYS A 130 7.99 0.16 3.66
C LYS A 130 7.63 1.62 3.93
N ASP A 131 7.78 2.48 2.92
CA ASP A 131 7.51 3.92 3.03
C ASP A 131 6.03 4.20 3.31
N LEU A 132 5.11 3.49 2.66
CA LEU A 132 3.67 3.64 2.92
C LEU A 132 3.29 3.23 4.35
N PHE A 133 3.84 2.13 4.87
CA PHE A 133 3.59 1.71 6.24
C PHE A 133 4.24 2.65 7.27
N ASP A 134 5.40 3.23 6.97
CA ASP A 134 6.03 4.25 7.80
C ASP A 134 5.14 5.48 7.97
N ILE A 135 4.74 6.13 6.86
CA ILE A 135 3.99 7.38 6.96
C ILE A 135 2.61 7.19 7.59
N MET A 136 1.92 6.10 7.25
CA MET A 136 0.63 5.75 7.86
C MET A 136 0.79 5.42 9.34
N GLY A 137 1.81 4.61 9.68
CA GLY A 137 2.14 4.25 11.05
C GLY A 137 2.42 5.48 11.90
N SER A 138 3.23 6.39 11.38
CA SER A 138 3.58 7.67 12.00
C SER A 138 2.36 8.59 12.18
N ASP A 139 1.51 8.78 11.15
CA ASP A 139 0.25 9.53 11.29
C ASP A 139 -0.60 8.96 12.44
N TYR A 140 -0.87 7.67 12.37
CA TYR A 140 -1.81 7.00 13.24
C TYR A 140 -1.34 6.93 14.69
N SER A 141 -0.06 6.64 14.92
CA SER A 141 0.52 6.52 16.25
C SER A 141 0.71 7.88 16.93
N HIS A 142 1.21 8.90 16.23
CA HIS A 142 1.57 10.18 16.86
C HIS A 142 0.41 11.15 16.96
N PHE A 143 -0.53 11.11 16.01
CA PHE A 143 -1.51 12.18 15.85
C PHE A 143 -2.95 11.73 16.01
N ARG A 144 -3.23 10.43 15.89
CA ARG A 144 -4.58 9.88 16.06
C ARG A 144 -4.71 9.16 17.41
N LYS A 145 -5.95 9.01 17.87
CA LYS A 145 -6.27 8.42 19.18
C LYS A 145 -7.11 7.15 19.04
N GLY A 146 -7.19 6.37 20.12
CA GLY A 146 -8.01 5.17 20.19
C GLY A 146 -7.52 4.07 19.26
N LYS A 147 -8.43 3.42 18.52
CA LYS A 147 -8.10 2.31 17.62
C LYS A 147 -7.03 2.63 16.58
N PHE A 148 -6.94 3.89 16.16
CA PHE A 148 -5.92 4.32 15.19
C PHE A 148 -4.52 4.26 15.78
N HIS A 149 -4.32 4.60 17.05
CA HIS A 149 -3.00 4.54 17.68
C HIS A 149 -2.43 3.12 17.62
N LYS A 150 -3.22 2.11 18.00
CA LYS A 150 -2.85 0.70 17.91
C LYS A 150 -2.53 0.27 16.47
N LEU A 151 -3.37 0.67 15.50
CA LEU A 151 -3.08 0.42 14.08
C LEU A 151 -1.75 1.04 13.65
N GLY A 152 -1.45 2.24 14.15
CA GLY A 152 -0.19 2.93 13.92
C GLY A 152 1.02 2.14 14.40
N GLU A 153 0.99 1.61 15.63
CA GLU A 153 2.06 0.77 16.19
C GLU A 153 2.30 -0.51 15.37
N ILE A 154 1.23 -1.14 14.89
CA ILE A 154 1.31 -2.33 14.04
C ILE A 154 1.94 -1.98 12.69
N LEU A 155 1.51 -0.88 12.06
CA LEU A 155 2.07 -0.41 10.80
C LEU A 155 3.55 -0.03 10.93
N THR A 156 3.95 0.62 12.03
CA THR A 156 5.36 0.88 12.34
C THR A 156 6.16 -0.41 12.53
N SER A 157 5.57 -1.45 13.13
CA SER A 157 6.21 -2.76 13.25
C SER A 157 6.37 -3.46 11.89
N MET A 158 5.37 -3.34 11.01
CA MET A 158 5.43 -3.84 9.63
C MET A 158 6.52 -3.12 8.83
N TYR A 159 6.62 -1.79 8.95
CA TYR A 159 7.73 -0.99 8.43
C TYR A 159 9.09 -1.54 8.90
N GLY A 160 9.24 -1.76 10.22
CA GLY A 160 10.49 -2.26 10.81
C GLY A 160 10.88 -3.63 10.28
N CYS A 161 9.90 -4.51 10.08
CA CYS A 161 10.08 -5.82 9.48
C CYS A 161 10.62 -5.71 8.04
N LEU A 162 9.93 -4.96 7.17
CA LEU A 162 10.37 -4.77 5.78
C LEU A 162 11.75 -4.11 5.69
N ASN A 163 12.03 -3.14 6.55
CA ASN A 163 13.33 -2.48 6.59
C ASN A 163 14.46 -3.43 6.99
N SER A 164 14.21 -4.32 7.96
CA SER A 164 15.16 -5.38 8.32
C SER A 164 15.38 -6.33 7.15
N GLU A 165 14.30 -6.82 6.54
CA GLU A 165 14.38 -7.79 5.45
C GLU A 165 15.10 -7.23 4.20
N ILE A 166 14.92 -5.94 3.89
CA ILE A 166 15.69 -5.24 2.84
C ILE A 166 17.18 -5.21 3.21
N ARG A 167 17.52 -4.78 4.43
CA ARG A 167 18.91 -4.70 4.90
C ARG A 167 19.58 -6.07 4.89
N ASP A 168 18.84 -7.10 5.25
CA ASP A 168 19.31 -8.48 5.32
C ASP A 168 19.37 -9.15 3.93
N GLY A 169 19.01 -8.42 2.86
CA GLY A 169 19.14 -8.87 1.47
C GLY A 169 18.11 -9.90 1.04
N LYS A 170 16.95 -9.96 1.72
CA LYS A 170 15.89 -10.95 1.43
C LYS A 170 15.31 -10.78 0.03
N TYR A 171 15.24 -9.56 -0.47
CA TYR A 171 14.59 -9.21 -1.73
C TYR A 171 15.63 -8.95 -2.82
N PRO A 172 15.51 -9.55 -4.01
CA PRO A 172 16.43 -9.31 -5.11
C PRO A 172 16.23 -7.92 -5.72
N ASP A 173 17.28 -7.36 -6.32
CA ASP A 173 17.13 -6.34 -7.36
C ASP A 173 16.92 -7.06 -8.69
N THR A 174 15.73 -6.99 -9.26
CA THR A 174 15.37 -7.69 -10.49
C THR A 174 15.74 -6.90 -11.74
N GLY A 175 16.45 -5.77 -11.60
CA GLY A 175 16.70 -4.85 -12.71
C GLY A 175 15.47 -4.06 -13.13
N LEU A 176 14.48 -3.93 -12.22
CA LEU A 176 13.29 -3.12 -12.45
C LEU A 176 13.68 -1.71 -12.90
N GLN A 177 13.23 -1.34 -14.10
CA GLN A 177 13.50 -0.04 -14.69
C GLN A 177 12.62 1.02 -14.02
N ILE A 178 13.27 1.98 -13.37
CA ILE A 178 12.62 3.13 -12.77
C ILE A 178 12.74 4.30 -13.75
N PRO A 179 11.62 4.91 -14.17
CA PRO A 179 11.67 6.04 -15.08
C PRO A 179 12.41 7.21 -14.43
N SER A 180 13.03 8.05 -15.25
CA SER A 180 13.64 9.29 -14.81
C SER A 180 12.58 10.24 -14.22
N PRO A 181 13.01 11.24 -13.41
CA PRO A 181 12.09 12.25 -12.88
C PRO A 181 11.29 12.97 -13.98
N GLN A 182 11.89 13.25 -15.14
CA GLN A 182 11.20 13.92 -16.24
C GLN A 182 10.12 13.02 -16.86
N GLU A 183 10.45 11.75 -17.14
CA GLU A 183 9.48 10.78 -17.67
C GLU A 183 8.30 10.59 -16.71
N PHE A 184 8.56 10.63 -15.40
CA PHE A 184 7.52 10.58 -14.38
C PHE A 184 6.62 11.83 -14.40
N LEU A 185 7.21 13.03 -14.49
CA LEU A 185 6.44 14.28 -14.58
C LEU A 185 5.55 14.31 -15.82
N ASP A 186 6.10 13.92 -16.98
CA ASP A 186 5.35 13.86 -18.23
C ASP A 186 4.18 12.87 -18.14
N PHE A 187 4.39 11.71 -17.50
CA PHE A 187 3.34 10.74 -17.25
C PHE A 187 2.22 11.28 -16.35
N MET A 188 2.58 11.99 -15.27
CA MET A 188 1.59 12.57 -14.35
C MET A 188 0.76 13.68 -15.02
N ASN A 189 1.40 14.50 -15.85
CA ASN A 189 0.77 15.64 -16.54
C ASN A 189 -0.09 15.25 -17.76
N ASN A 190 0.07 14.03 -18.30
CA ASN A 190 -0.74 13.57 -19.41
C ASN A 190 -2.18 13.25 -18.96
N GLU A 191 -3.15 14.09 -19.33
CA GLU A 191 -4.58 13.88 -19.06
C GLU A 191 -5.22 12.77 -19.91
N LYS A 192 -4.51 12.24 -20.92
CA LYS A 192 -5.04 11.22 -21.82
C LYS A 192 -5.00 9.82 -21.19
N THR A 193 -6.08 9.48 -20.49
CA THR A 193 -6.50 8.07 -20.37
C THR A 193 -8.01 7.97 -20.64
N GLU A 194 -8.47 8.62 -21.70
CA GLU A 194 -9.67 8.16 -22.38
C GLU A 194 -9.30 6.87 -23.11
N GLN A 195 -9.71 5.73 -22.55
CA GLN A 195 -9.82 4.51 -23.34
C GLN A 195 -10.88 4.77 -24.42
N LYS A 196 -10.45 5.04 -25.64
CA LYS A 196 -11.34 4.89 -26.79
C LYS A 196 -11.76 3.41 -26.80
N PRO A 197 -13.06 3.06 -26.75
CA PRO A 197 -13.45 1.68 -26.97
C PRO A 197 -12.89 1.22 -28.32
N PRO A 198 -12.50 -0.05 -28.47
CA PRO A 198 -12.10 -0.56 -29.78
C PRO A 198 -13.24 -0.25 -30.75
N ASP A 199 -12.91 0.45 -31.85
CA ASP A 199 -13.88 0.73 -32.90
C ASP A 199 -14.43 -0.65 -33.35
N GLU A 200 -15.68 -0.93 -33.03
CA GLU A 200 -16.47 -1.95 -33.71
C GLU A 200 -16.62 -1.47 -35.14
N ASP A 201 -15.68 -1.83 -36.01
CA ASP A 201 -15.89 -1.91 -37.45
C ASP A 201 -14.69 -2.60 -38.10
N THR A 202 -14.76 -3.92 -38.15
CA THR A 202 -14.28 -4.68 -39.31
C THR A 202 -15.10 -5.95 -39.40
N LEU A 203 -16.33 -5.78 -39.89
CA LEU A 203 -17.04 -6.80 -40.66
C LEU A 203 -16.35 -7.00 -42.01
#